data_AF-A0A3L7SLT0-F1
#
_entry.id   AF-A0A3L7SLT0-F1
#
_cell.length_a   1.000
_cell.length_b   1.000
_cell.length_c   1.000
_cell.angle_alpha   90.00
_cell.angle_beta   90.00
_cell.angle_gamma   90.00
#
_symmetry.space_group_name_H-M   'P 1'
#
loop_
_entity.id
_entity.type
_entity.pdbx_description
1 polymer ?
#
loop_
_entity_poly.entity_id
_entity_poly.type
_entity_poly.pdbx_seq_one_letter_code
_entity_poly.pdbx_strand_id
1 'polypeptide(L)'
;MDTPVRNEPLPAAGAFFESFDGWAQLLKAHALGATDGAGAEPLPADDAGAAEALPSGEPEAAEALPWRPGRRSAMALLHVVDDGRDSGETIRLRDDMLVIGRVTGGVKIPHDAFLDRHHARLDRLPGGGWLLTDLGSTDGTWVRVMTAKLRPGTYLQIGGTRLVFRRGDDGAAAFAPVSHGAAADSAPSFPCPPTPFLLGRADAQQVHADPGLPTLLLDDPFVSPVHAEVVAGRSAWRIVNRGLNGLWVRIEAPVRLDAVAQFQCGDQRFVLEPLTADS
;
A
#
# COMPACT_ATOMS: atom_id res chain seq x y z
N MET A 1 27.72 -25.47 35.20
CA MET A 1 27.68 -24.02 35.40
C MET A 1 28.54 -23.40 34.31
N ASP A 2 28.10 -22.25 33.82
CA ASP A 2 28.72 -21.38 32.82
C ASP A 2 28.67 -21.78 31.34
N THR A 3 27.65 -21.23 30.69
CA THR A 3 27.71 -20.60 29.36
C THR A 3 29.03 -19.85 29.14
N PRO A 4 29.50 -19.81 27.88
CA PRO A 4 29.80 -18.53 27.29
C PRO A 4 28.97 -18.25 26.03
N VAL A 5 28.54 -17.00 25.96
CA VAL A 5 27.68 -16.38 24.95
C VAL A 5 28.49 -16.07 23.69
N ARG A 6 27.93 -16.53 22.56
CA ARG A 6 27.85 -15.97 21.20
C ARG A 6 29.00 -15.08 20.68
N ASN A 7 29.54 -15.52 19.55
CA ASN A 7 29.78 -14.63 18.41
C ASN A 7 29.10 -15.28 17.18
N GLU A 8 27.85 -14.91 16.93
CA GLU A 8 27.20 -15.22 15.65
C GLU A 8 27.31 -13.99 14.74
N PRO A 9 27.72 -14.15 13.48
CA PRO A 9 27.78 -13.06 12.52
C PRO A 9 26.38 -12.53 12.24
N LEU A 10 26.27 -11.20 12.12
CA LEU A 10 25.07 -10.49 11.65
C LEU A 10 24.51 -11.18 10.38
N PRO A 11 23.22 -11.52 10.33
CA PRO A 11 22.64 -12.04 9.10
C PRO A 11 22.72 -10.98 8.01
N ALA A 12 23.21 -11.44 6.86
CA ALA A 12 23.41 -10.70 5.64
C ALA A 12 22.11 -10.09 5.11
N ALA A 13 22.28 -9.02 4.32
CA ALA A 13 21.26 -8.39 3.49
C ALA A 13 20.25 -9.39 2.90
N GLY A 14 18.96 -9.21 3.22
CA GLY A 14 17.89 -10.05 2.69
C GLY A 14 16.63 -10.01 3.53
N ALA A 15 15.93 -8.87 3.57
CA ALA A 15 14.55 -8.80 4.03
C ALA A 15 13.81 -7.72 3.23
N PHE A 16 13.62 -7.99 1.95
CA PHE A 16 12.70 -7.23 1.11
C PHE A 16 11.34 -7.95 1.23
N PHE A 17 10.31 -7.23 1.70
CA PHE A 17 8.90 -7.66 1.85
C PHE A 17 8.43 -8.41 3.11
N GLU A 18 8.97 -8.13 4.30
CA GLU A 18 8.31 -8.58 5.54
C GLU A 18 7.12 -7.67 5.91
N SER A 19 5.97 -8.00 5.31
CA SER A 19 4.64 -7.43 5.48
C SER A 19 4.47 -6.00 4.95
N PHE A 20 3.66 -5.86 3.90
CA PHE A 20 3.19 -4.56 3.42
C PHE A 20 2.37 -3.78 4.48
N ASP A 21 1.95 -4.43 5.57
CA ASP A 21 1.37 -3.77 6.75
C ASP A 21 2.42 -3.32 7.80
N GLY A 22 3.64 -3.88 7.79
CA GLY A 22 4.70 -3.58 8.74
C GLY A 22 5.35 -2.22 8.55
N TRP A 23 5.46 -1.74 7.30
CA TRP A 23 5.98 -0.40 7.00
C TRP A 23 5.04 0.72 7.48
N ALA A 24 3.72 0.51 7.38
CA ALA A 24 2.72 1.44 7.89
C ALA A 24 2.68 1.50 9.43
N GLN A 25 3.02 0.40 10.12
CA GLN A 25 3.17 0.35 11.57
C GLN A 25 4.46 1.00 12.06
N LEU A 26 5.58 0.83 11.34
CA LEU A 26 6.87 1.46 11.65
C LEU A 26 6.81 2.99 11.55
N LEU A 27 6.11 3.54 10.55
CA LEU A 27 5.90 4.98 10.41
C LEU A 27 5.01 5.58 11.51
N LYS A 28 4.08 4.80 12.07
CA LYS A 28 3.26 5.20 13.24
C LYS A 28 4.06 5.23 14.54
N ALA A 29 4.99 4.30 14.72
CA ALA A 29 5.86 4.25 15.90
C ALA A 29 6.83 5.45 15.95
N HIS A 30 7.35 5.89 14.79
CA HIS A 30 8.21 7.06 14.70
C HIS A 30 7.49 8.40 14.92
N ALA A 31 6.17 8.46 14.69
CA ALA A 31 5.35 9.65 14.93
C ALA A 31 4.96 9.84 16.41
N LEU A 32 5.10 8.81 17.26
CA LEU A 32 4.77 8.84 18.70
C LEU A 32 6.01 8.92 19.62
N GLY A 33 7.22 8.88 19.06
CA GLY A 33 8.47 8.88 19.83
C GLY A 33 9.15 10.26 19.99
N ALA A 34 8.51 11.34 19.54
CA ALA A 34 9.10 12.68 19.51
C ALA A 34 8.31 13.69 20.36
N THR A 35 8.22 13.48 21.67
CA THR A 35 8.00 14.55 22.67
C THR A 35 8.62 14.20 24.02
N ASP A 36 9.47 15.11 24.50
CA ASP A 36 9.78 15.46 25.90
C ASP A 36 10.64 14.51 26.77
N GLY A 37 11.94 14.81 26.83
CA GLY A 37 12.46 15.80 27.79
C GLY A 37 12.31 15.54 29.30
N ALA A 38 13.42 15.12 29.91
CA ALA A 38 13.98 15.54 31.20
C ALA A 38 13.20 15.31 32.53
N GLY A 39 13.84 14.57 33.43
CA GLY A 39 13.62 14.61 34.89
C GLY A 39 14.92 14.28 35.62
N ALA A 40 15.44 15.25 36.37
CA ALA A 40 16.66 15.17 37.17
C ALA A 40 16.33 15.07 38.67
N GLU A 41 17.19 14.43 39.46
CA GLU A 41 17.37 14.74 40.90
C GLU A 41 18.80 14.35 41.40
N PRO A 42 19.31 15.00 42.47
CA PRO A 42 20.75 15.17 42.73
C PRO A 42 21.27 14.46 44.00
N LEU A 43 22.59 14.26 44.14
CA LEU A 43 23.27 13.90 45.39
C LEU A 43 24.79 14.27 45.36
N PRO A 44 25.50 14.40 46.51
CA PRO A 44 26.26 15.60 46.89
C PRO A 44 27.80 15.52 46.77
N ALA A 45 28.41 16.66 47.08
CA ALA A 45 29.83 17.02 46.99
C ALA A 45 30.74 16.41 48.06
N ASP A 46 32.02 16.27 47.69
CA ASP A 46 33.29 16.41 48.46
C ASP A 46 34.40 15.75 47.60
N ASP A 47 35.65 16.19 47.44
CA ASP A 47 36.45 17.25 48.02
C ASP A 47 37.67 17.52 47.08
N ALA A 48 38.24 18.72 47.24
CA ALA A 48 39.59 19.21 46.91
C ALA A 48 40.48 18.59 45.81
N GLY A 49 41.00 19.45 44.94
CA GLY A 49 42.29 19.22 44.27
C GLY A 49 42.51 20.07 43.02
N ALA A 50 43.12 21.24 43.18
CA ALA A 50 43.48 22.14 42.10
C ALA A 50 44.48 21.52 41.11
N ALA A 51 44.11 21.49 39.83
CA ALA A 51 45.03 21.60 38.71
C ALA A 51 44.30 22.28 37.55
N GLU A 52 44.71 23.51 37.26
CA GLU A 52 44.31 24.28 36.10
C GLU A 52 44.83 23.55 34.84
N ALA A 53 43.97 22.72 34.23
CA ALA A 53 44.22 22.13 32.93
C ALA A 53 43.15 22.66 31.97
N LEU A 54 43.59 23.48 31.02
CA LEU A 54 42.80 23.84 29.85
C LEU A 54 42.21 22.55 29.25
N PRO A 55 40.93 22.48 28.90
CA PRO A 55 40.41 21.34 28.15
C PRO A 55 41.07 21.35 26.77
N SER A 56 42.18 20.62 26.63
CA SER A 56 42.69 20.15 25.34
C SER A 56 41.78 19.01 24.87
N GLY A 57 40.52 19.33 24.60
CA GLY A 57 39.73 18.56 23.66
C GLY A 57 40.22 18.99 22.29
N GLU A 58 41.08 18.18 21.66
CA GLU A 58 41.19 18.23 20.21
C GLU A 58 39.76 18.20 19.65
N PRO A 59 39.37 19.05 18.69
CA PRO A 59 38.09 18.88 18.04
C PRO A 59 38.11 17.47 17.46
N GLU A 60 37.34 16.57 18.07
CA GLU A 60 37.15 15.21 17.59
C GLU A 60 36.79 15.36 16.11
N ALA A 61 37.74 15.00 15.24
CA ALA A 61 37.69 15.36 13.84
C ALA A 61 36.42 14.74 13.28
N ALA A 62 35.39 15.56 13.08
CA ALA A 62 34.07 15.09 12.68
C ALA A 62 34.25 14.20 11.44
N GLU A 63 33.97 12.90 11.61
CA GLU A 63 34.10 11.94 10.52
C GLU A 63 33.30 12.42 9.31
N ALA A 64 33.88 12.28 8.12
CA ALA A 64 33.28 12.82 6.90
C ALA A 64 31.86 12.30 6.71
N LEU A 65 30.91 13.20 6.48
CA LEU A 65 29.54 12.82 6.17
C LEU A 65 29.50 11.99 4.87
N PRO A 66 28.63 10.97 4.79
CA PRO A 66 28.48 10.19 3.57
C PRO A 66 28.06 11.09 2.42
N TRP A 67 28.87 11.15 1.36
CA TRP A 67 28.52 11.92 0.17
C TRP A 67 27.35 11.26 -0.56
N ARG A 68 26.25 12.01 -0.72
CA ARG A 68 25.06 11.60 -1.49
C ARG A 68 24.84 12.60 -2.63
N PRO A 69 24.71 12.15 -3.89
CA PRO A 69 24.42 13.06 -5.00
C PRO A 69 23.05 13.76 -4.85
N GLY A 70 23.03 15.03 -4.42
CA GLY A 70 21.77 15.80 -4.22
C GLY A 70 21.28 16.60 -5.43
N ARG A 71 22.07 16.69 -6.51
CA ARG A 71 21.70 17.48 -7.70
C ARG A 71 20.75 16.78 -8.66
N ARG A 72 20.47 15.50 -8.44
CA ARG A 72 19.58 14.71 -9.30
C ARG A 72 18.16 14.79 -8.77
N SER A 73 17.23 14.87 -9.70
CA SER A 73 15.82 14.74 -9.41
C SER A 73 15.51 13.42 -8.69
N ALA A 74 14.63 13.48 -7.69
CA ALA A 74 13.98 12.32 -7.09
C ALA A 74 13.31 11.46 -8.17
N MET A 75 13.59 10.16 -8.15
CA MET A 75 13.11 9.15 -9.10
C MET A 75 12.14 8.20 -8.39
N ALA A 76 11.87 7.03 -8.94
CA ALA A 76 11.17 5.96 -8.22
C ALA A 76 11.78 4.59 -8.52
N LEU A 77 11.49 3.64 -7.64
CA LEU A 77 11.59 2.22 -7.91
C LEU A 77 10.17 1.71 -8.25
N LEU A 78 10.09 0.84 -9.24
CA LEU A 78 8.90 0.09 -9.57
C LEU A 78 9.19 -1.38 -9.32
N HIS A 79 8.47 -1.99 -8.38
CA HIS A 79 8.56 -3.41 -8.09
C HIS A 79 7.44 -4.13 -8.84
N VAL A 80 7.80 -5.13 -9.63
CA VAL A 80 6.89 -6.07 -10.29
C VAL A 80 6.81 -7.30 -9.40
N VAL A 81 5.63 -7.61 -8.88
CA VAL A 81 5.45 -8.68 -7.86
C VAL A 81 5.25 -10.04 -8.54
N ASP A 82 6.07 -11.04 -8.26
CA ASP A 82 5.93 -12.35 -8.89
C ASP A 82 4.67 -13.10 -8.41
N ASP A 83 4.12 -13.95 -9.29
CA ASP A 83 2.95 -14.76 -8.98
C ASP A 83 3.15 -15.63 -7.73
N GLY A 84 2.23 -15.50 -6.78
CA GLY A 84 2.24 -16.27 -5.53
C GLY A 84 3.36 -15.89 -4.55
N ARG A 85 4.08 -14.78 -4.80
CA ARG A 85 5.13 -14.26 -3.92
C ARG A 85 4.84 -12.81 -3.58
N ASP A 86 5.39 -12.37 -2.46
CA ASP A 86 5.38 -10.94 -2.10
C ASP A 86 6.59 -10.19 -2.66
N SER A 87 7.41 -10.84 -3.48
CA SER A 87 8.63 -10.30 -4.08
C SER A 87 8.68 -10.47 -5.59
N GLY A 88 9.56 -9.72 -6.26
CA GLY A 88 9.82 -9.88 -7.70
C GLY A 88 10.85 -8.88 -8.22
N GLU A 89 10.74 -8.50 -9.49
CA GLU A 89 11.70 -7.61 -10.17
C GLU A 89 11.63 -6.17 -9.63
N THR A 90 12.79 -5.54 -9.42
CA THR A 90 12.86 -4.11 -9.08
C THR A 90 13.48 -3.31 -10.22
N ILE A 91 12.70 -2.38 -10.76
CA ILE A 91 13.06 -1.54 -11.90
C ILE A 91 13.25 -0.12 -11.41
N ARG A 92 14.45 0.44 -11.58
CA ARG A 92 14.67 1.87 -11.30
C ARG A 92 14.16 2.71 -12.46
N LEU A 93 13.17 3.57 -12.20
CA LEU A 93 12.65 4.49 -13.20
C LEU A 93 13.70 5.54 -13.51
N ARG A 94 14.12 5.61 -14.79
CA ARG A 94 15.17 6.53 -15.26
C ARG A 94 14.68 7.71 -16.06
N ASP A 95 13.59 7.51 -16.78
CA ASP A 95 12.96 8.53 -17.61
C ASP A 95 11.75 9.13 -16.89
N ASP A 96 11.29 10.28 -17.38
CA ASP A 96 10.09 10.94 -16.86
C ASP A 96 8.78 10.23 -17.25
N MET A 97 8.84 9.23 -18.13
CA MET A 97 7.69 8.46 -18.60
C MET A 97 8.03 6.98 -18.67
N LEU A 98 7.16 6.13 -18.11
CA LEU A 98 7.23 4.68 -18.26
C LEU A 98 5.87 4.13 -18.71
N VAL A 99 5.87 3.35 -19.79
CA VAL A 99 4.68 2.59 -20.23
C VAL A 99 4.81 1.15 -19.77
N ILE A 100 3.73 0.63 -19.20
CA ILE A 100 3.54 -0.76 -18.78
C ILE A 100 2.58 -1.42 -19.77
N GLY A 101 2.95 -2.58 -20.28
CA GLY A 101 2.11 -3.33 -21.19
C GLY A 101 2.58 -4.76 -21.39
N ARG A 102 1.80 -5.53 -22.15
CA ARG A 102 2.08 -6.94 -22.40
C ARG A 102 3.24 -7.16 -23.37
N VAL A 103 3.29 -6.36 -24.43
CA VAL A 103 4.25 -6.55 -25.54
C VAL A 103 5.14 -5.33 -25.76
N THR A 104 4.65 -4.15 -25.40
CA THR A 104 5.27 -2.85 -25.67
C THR A 104 5.39 -2.04 -24.39
N GLY A 105 6.34 -1.10 -24.34
CA GLY A 105 6.63 -0.29 -23.16
C GLY A 105 7.99 -0.61 -22.53
N GLY A 106 8.30 0.11 -21.45
CA GLY A 106 9.53 -0.08 -20.67
C GLY A 106 9.43 -1.25 -19.70
N VAL A 107 8.21 -1.63 -19.30
CA VAL A 107 7.92 -2.88 -18.57
C VAL A 107 7.00 -3.74 -19.42
N LYS A 108 7.43 -4.98 -19.68
CA LYS A 108 6.75 -5.92 -20.58
C LYS A 108 6.51 -7.23 -19.88
N ILE A 109 5.26 -7.70 -19.88
CA ILE A 109 4.87 -8.95 -19.24
C ILE A 109 4.06 -9.78 -20.24
N PRO A 110 4.73 -10.51 -21.16
CA PRO A 110 4.06 -11.15 -22.29
C PRO A 110 3.07 -12.27 -21.91
N HIS A 111 3.22 -12.84 -20.73
CA HIS A 111 2.46 -14.00 -20.26
C HIS A 111 1.13 -13.64 -19.58
N ASP A 112 0.96 -12.39 -19.13
CA ASP A 112 -0.29 -11.93 -18.53
C ASP A 112 -1.30 -11.65 -19.64
N ALA A 113 -2.30 -12.52 -19.81
CA ALA A 113 -3.30 -12.39 -20.88
C ALA A 113 -4.27 -11.21 -20.68
N PHE A 114 -4.39 -10.70 -19.44
CA PHE A 114 -5.27 -9.59 -19.06
C PHE A 114 -4.54 -8.23 -19.14
N LEU A 115 -3.23 -8.26 -19.36
CA LEU A 115 -2.46 -7.06 -19.64
C LEU A 115 -2.59 -6.66 -21.11
N ASP A 116 -2.86 -5.38 -21.37
CA ASP A 116 -2.99 -4.87 -22.73
C ASP A 116 -1.65 -4.49 -23.32
N ARG A 117 -1.57 -4.37 -24.66
CA ARG A 117 -0.32 -4.00 -25.35
C ARG A 117 0.28 -2.71 -24.77
N HIS A 118 -0.57 -1.71 -24.55
CA HIS A 118 -0.26 -0.50 -23.79
C HIS A 118 -1.37 -0.36 -22.75
N HIS A 119 -1.10 -0.74 -21.50
CA HIS A 119 -2.15 -0.85 -20.49
C HIS A 119 -2.20 0.38 -19.58
N ALA A 120 -1.05 0.77 -19.04
CA ALA A 120 -0.93 1.91 -18.16
C ALA A 120 0.36 2.68 -18.41
N ARG A 121 0.38 3.94 -17.97
CA ARG A 121 1.54 4.82 -18.04
C ARG A 121 1.76 5.50 -16.70
N LEU A 122 3.03 5.60 -16.31
CA LEU A 122 3.51 6.40 -15.20
C LEU A 122 4.24 7.62 -15.77
N ASP A 123 3.74 8.81 -15.46
CA ASP A 123 4.36 10.08 -15.81
C ASP A 123 4.91 10.76 -14.54
N ARG A 124 6.15 11.21 -14.57
CA ARG A 124 6.74 11.95 -13.44
C ARG A 124 6.15 13.36 -13.37
N LEU A 125 5.76 13.78 -12.17
CA LEU A 125 5.16 15.11 -11.98
C LEU A 125 6.20 16.18 -11.62
N PRO A 126 6.01 17.43 -12.08
CA PRO A 126 6.76 18.57 -11.56
C PRO A 126 6.58 18.70 -10.05
N GLY A 127 7.67 18.79 -9.31
CA GLY A 127 7.65 18.87 -7.83
C GLY A 127 7.63 17.52 -7.11
N GLY A 128 7.73 16.41 -7.84
CA GLY A 128 7.80 15.06 -7.26
C GLY A 128 6.48 14.30 -7.34
N GLY A 129 6.56 13.01 -7.07
CA GLY A 129 5.47 12.05 -7.28
C GLY A 129 5.31 11.63 -8.75
N TRP A 130 4.38 10.70 -8.96
CA TRP A 130 4.09 10.11 -10.26
C TRP A 130 2.60 10.13 -10.53
N LEU A 131 2.21 10.16 -11.80
CA LEU A 131 0.84 10.11 -12.25
C LEU A 131 0.62 8.78 -12.97
N LEU A 132 -0.23 7.92 -12.40
CA LEU A 132 -0.67 6.68 -13.00
C LEU A 132 -1.88 6.95 -13.89
N THR A 133 -1.78 6.60 -15.16
CA THR A 133 -2.84 6.77 -16.17
C THR A 133 -3.15 5.43 -16.82
N ASP A 134 -4.42 5.03 -16.78
CA ASP A 134 -4.93 3.93 -17.59
C ASP A 134 -5.01 4.37 -19.07
N LEU A 135 -4.52 3.54 -19.99
CA LEU A 135 -4.46 3.86 -21.43
C LEU A 135 -5.68 3.33 -22.21
N GLY A 136 -6.83 3.17 -21.54
CA GLY A 136 -8.03 2.60 -22.12
C GLY A 136 -7.98 1.08 -22.12
N SER A 137 -7.49 0.49 -21.03
CA SER A 137 -7.33 -0.95 -20.94
C SER A 137 -8.66 -1.69 -20.76
N THR A 138 -8.71 -2.93 -21.26
CA THR A 138 -9.88 -3.80 -21.21
C THR A 138 -10.23 -4.16 -19.78
N ASP A 139 -9.26 -4.70 -19.03
CA ASP A 139 -9.44 -5.13 -17.63
C ASP A 139 -9.36 -4.00 -16.61
N GLY A 140 -8.92 -2.81 -17.03
CA GLY A 140 -8.74 -1.65 -16.18
C GLY A 140 -7.45 -1.69 -15.36
N THR A 141 -6.99 -0.50 -14.98
CA THR A 141 -5.95 -0.29 -13.97
C THR A 141 -6.59 -0.10 -12.59
N TRP A 142 -6.04 -0.74 -11.56
CA TRP A 142 -6.60 -0.75 -10.21
C TRP A 142 -5.57 -0.26 -9.20
N VAL A 143 -6.01 0.45 -8.16
CA VAL A 143 -5.15 0.93 -7.06
C VAL A 143 -5.62 0.35 -5.74
N ARG A 144 -4.68 -0.11 -4.91
CA ARG A 144 -4.98 -0.58 -3.55
C ARG A 144 -5.24 0.62 -2.64
N VAL A 145 -6.32 0.57 -1.88
CA VAL A 145 -6.73 1.65 -0.97
C VAL A 145 -7.17 1.11 0.38
N MET A 146 -7.01 1.92 1.42
CA MET A 146 -7.58 1.61 2.74
C MET A 146 -9.08 1.96 2.81
N THR A 147 -9.54 2.91 2.00
CA THR A 147 -10.90 3.43 2.05
C THR A 147 -11.31 3.99 0.69
N ALA A 148 -12.55 3.75 0.28
CA ALA A 148 -13.13 4.32 -0.94
C ALA A 148 -14.56 4.84 -0.72
N LYS A 149 -14.95 5.86 -1.48
CA LYS A 149 -16.35 6.30 -1.57
C LYS A 149 -17.08 5.43 -2.58
N LEU A 150 -18.22 4.88 -2.21
CA LEU A 150 -19.08 4.10 -3.09
C LEU A 150 -20.04 5.04 -3.83
N ARG A 151 -19.74 5.30 -5.10
CA ARG A 151 -20.66 5.96 -6.03
C ARG A 151 -21.20 4.91 -7.00
N PRO A 152 -22.43 5.06 -7.52
CA PRO A 152 -22.89 4.19 -8.59
C PRO A 152 -21.86 4.17 -9.73
N GLY A 153 -21.48 2.97 -10.17
CA GLY A 153 -20.40 2.74 -11.13
C GLY A 153 -19.01 2.52 -10.51
N THR A 154 -18.83 2.65 -9.20
CA THR A 154 -17.52 2.34 -8.57
C THR A 154 -17.19 0.86 -8.70
N TYR A 155 -16.11 0.56 -9.41
CA TYR A 155 -15.54 -0.78 -9.54
C TYR A 155 -14.55 -1.07 -8.41
N LEU A 156 -14.69 -2.24 -7.79
CA LEU A 156 -13.90 -2.70 -6.65
C LEU A 156 -13.38 -4.11 -6.90
N GLN A 157 -12.26 -4.45 -6.29
CA GLN A 157 -11.82 -5.83 -6.16
C GLN A 157 -11.50 -6.15 -4.69
N ILE A 158 -12.00 -7.29 -4.24
CA ILE A 158 -11.86 -7.85 -2.90
C ILE A 158 -11.53 -9.33 -3.06
N GLY A 159 -10.36 -9.74 -2.59
CA GLY A 159 -9.83 -11.07 -2.95
C GLY A 159 -9.59 -11.18 -4.46
N GLY A 160 -10.12 -12.25 -5.08
CA GLY A 160 -10.19 -12.42 -6.53
C GLY A 160 -11.46 -11.85 -7.15
N THR A 161 -12.45 -11.48 -6.35
CA THR A 161 -13.78 -11.05 -6.81
C THR A 161 -13.77 -9.57 -7.20
N ARG A 162 -14.13 -9.29 -8.46
CA ARG A 162 -14.39 -7.94 -8.97
C ARG A 162 -15.89 -7.62 -8.90
N LEU A 163 -16.22 -6.45 -8.36
CA LEU A 163 -17.59 -5.98 -8.13
C LEU A 163 -17.77 -4.57 -8.67
N VAL A 164 -18.98 -4.22 -9.10
CA VAL A 164 -19.40 -2.85 -9.33
C VAL A 164 -20.52 -2.48 -8.36
N PHE A 165 -20.41 -1.31 -7.73
CA PHE A 165 -21.47 -0.77 -6.90
C PHE A 165 -22.55 -0.13 -7.77
N ARG A 166 -23.78 -0.59 -7.61
CA ARG A 166 -24.97 -0.06 -8.29
C ARG A 166 -25.92 0.52 -7.26
N ARG A 167 -26.65 1.55 -7.68
CA ARG A 167 -27.76 2.09 -6.91
C ARG A 167 -28.92 2.39 -7.85
N GLY A 168 -30.09 1.83 -7.57
CA GLY A 168 -31.32 2.10 -8.29
C GLY A 168 -31.95 3.44 -7.90
N ASP A 169 -32.92 3.89 -8.70
CA ASP A 169 -33.68 5.13 -8.47
C ASP A 169 -34.55 5.06 -7.21
N ASP A 170 -34.93 3.84 -6.80
CA ASP A 170 -35.60 3.52 -5.54
C ASP A 170 -34.66 3.61 -4.32
N GLY A 171 -33.38 3.92 -4.55
CA GLY A 171 -32.34 4.00 -3.54
C GLY A 171 -31.74 2.65 -3.14
N ALA A 172 -32.22 1.53 -3.70
CA ALA A 172 -31.70 0.20 -3.44
C ALA A 172 -30.26 0.10 -3.95
N ALA A 173 -29.36 -0.33 -3.07
CA ALA A 173 -27.95 -0.50 -3.38
C ALA A 173 -27.63 -1.98 -3.54
N ALA A 174 -26.77 -2.32 -4.50
CA ALA A 174 -26.32 -3.68 -4.71
C ALA A 174 -24.88 -3.70 -5.26
N PHE A 175 -24.15 -4.76 -4.97
CA PHE A 175 -22.92 -5.08 -5.67
C PHE A 175 -23.23 -6.08 -6.78
N ALA A 176 -22.63 -5.91 -7.95
CA ALA A 176 -22.75 -6.87 -9.04
C ALA A 176 -21.38 -7.38 -9.47
N PRO A 177 -21.21 -8.70 -9.72
CA PRO A 177 -19.99 -9.24 -10.29
C PRO A 177 -19.59 -8.56 -11.60
N VAL A 178 -18.28 -8.39 -11.78
CA VAL A 178 -17.65 -7.83 -12.97
C VAL A 178 -16.72 -8.89 -13.54
N SER A 179 -16.78 -9.10 -14.85
CA SER A 179 -15.87 -9.98 -15.58
C SER A 179 -15.18 -9.17 -16.67
N HIS A 180 -13.85 -9.31 -16.81
CA HIS A 180 -13.05 -8.64 -17.85
C HIS A 180 -13.32 -7.14 -17.99
N GLY A 181 -13.37 -6.40 -16.87
CA GLY A 181 -13.57 -4.95 -16.86
C GLY A 181 -14.99 -4.45 -17.18
N ALA A 182 -15.95 -5.34 -17.41
CA ALA A 182 -17.35 -4.99 -17.64
C ALA A 182 -18.29 -5.65 -16.63
N ALA A 183 -19.37 -4.95 -16.32
CA ALA A 183 -20.47 -5.50 -15.55
C ALA A 183 -21.01 -6.76 -16.27
N ALA A 184 -21.12 -7.88 -15.58
CA ALA A 184 -21.81 -9.03 -16.16
C ALA A 184 -23.32 -8.73 -16.16
N ASP A 185 -23.91 -8.51 -17.35
CA ASP A 185 -25.31 -8.12 -17.50
C ASP A 185 -26.31 -9.13 -16.94
N SER A 186 -25.92 -10.41 -16.83
CA SER A 186 -26.75 -11.50 -16.32
C SER A 186 -26.33 -12.05 -14.95
N ALA A 187 -25.30 -11.49 -14.31
CA ALA A 187 -24.84 -11.99 -13.02
C ALA A 187 -25.78 -11.54 -11.89
N PRO A 188 -26.14 -12.42 -10.94
CA PRO A 188 -26.97 -12.03 -9.80
C PRO A 188 -26.26 -10.94 -8.99
N SER A 189 -26.93 -9.81 -8.83
CA SER A 189 -26.45 -8.76 -7.94
C SER A 189 -26.70 -9.15 -6.48
N PHE A 190 -25.77 -8.82 -5.61
CA PHE A 190 -25.86 -8.94 -4.16
C PHE A 190 -26.50 -7.68 -3.57
N PRO A 191 -27.74 -7.73 -3.07
CA PRO A 191 -28.36 -6.59 -2.43
C PRO A 191 -27.56 -6.17 -1.19
N CYS A 192 -27.32 -4.87 -1.05
CA CYS A 192 -26.63 -4.35 0.12
C CYS A 192 -27.59 -4.28 1.32
N PRO A 193 -27.19 -4.81 2.49
CA PRO A 193 -27.90 -4.57 3.73
C PRO A 193 -27.91 -3.09 4.14
N PRO A 194 -28.73 -2.70 5.12
CA PRO A 194 -28.61 -1.40 5.76
C PRO A 194 -27.20 -1.18 6.31
N THR A 195 -26.65 0.02 6.14
CA THR A 195 -25.35 0.38 6.70
C THR A 195 -25.45 0.61 8.22
N PRO A 196 -24.45 0.22 9.02
CA PRO A 196 -23.20 -0.43 8.59
C PRO A 196 -23.38 -1.94 8.33
N PHE A 197 -22.61 -2.47 7.38
CA PHE A 197 -22.58 -3.91 7.07
C PHE A 197 -21.18 -4.36 6.67
N LEU A 198 -20.91 -5.66 6.77
CA LEU A 198 -19.62 -6.27 6.44
C LEU A 198 -19.65 -6.96 5.07
N LEU A 199 -18.50 -7.05 4.42
CA LEU A 199 -18.24 -7.99 3.34
C LEU A 199 -17.25 -9.03 3.85
N GLY A 200 -17.58 -10.30 3.68
CA GLY A 200 -16.79 -11.41 4.22
C GLY A 200 -16.89 -12.68 3.38
N ARG A 201 -16.04 -13.66 3.70
CA ARG A 201 -16.03 -14.96 3.01
C ARG A 201 -17.19 -15.85 3.45
N ALA A 202 -17.83 -16.53 2.50
CA ALA A 202 -19.04 -17.32 2.73
C ALA A 202 -18.86 -18.49 3.70
N ASP A 203 -17.74 -19.21 3.63
CA ASP A 203 -17.46 -20.36 4.51
C ASP A 203 -17.07 -19.96 5.96
N ALA A 204 -16.84 -18.67 6.20
CA ALA A 204 -16.33 -18.14 7.46
C ALA A 204 -17.41 -17.46 8.29
N GLN A 205 -18.68 -17.77 8.04
CA GLN A 205 -19.83 -17.11 8.66
C GLN A 205 -19.84 -17.21 10.20
N GLN A 206 -19.19 -18.22 10.77
CA GLN A 206 -19.06 -18.40 12.22
C GLN A 206 -17.88 -17.61 12.85
N VAL A 207 -17.03 -16.99 12.04
CA VAL A 207 -15.78 -16.33 12.46
C VAL A 207 -15.95 -14.81 12.59
N HIS A 208 -17.13 -14.27 12.31
CA HIS A 208 -17.38 -12.83 12.40
C HIS A 208 -17.20 -12.34 13.85
N ALA A 209 -16.12 -11.59 14.08
CA ALA A 209 -15.77 -11.03 15.38
C ALA A 209 -16.81 -10.01 15.92
N ASP A 210 -17.71 -9.54 15.05
CA ASP A 210 -18.77 -8.59 15.40
C ASP A 210 -20.16 -9.20 15.09
N PRO A 211 -20.72 -10.00 16.02
CA PRO A 211 -21.93 -10.80 15.79
C PRO A 211 -23.23 -9.99 15.57
N GLY A 212 -23.15 -8.66 15.51
CA GLY A 212 -24.32 -7.78 15.37
C GLY A 212 -24.51 -7.16 13.98
N LEU A 213 -23.49 -7.16 13.11
CA LEU A 213 -23.61 -6.52 11.80
C LEU A 213 -24.05 -7.50 10.71
N PRO A 214 -24.95 -7.09 9.80
CA PRO A 214 -25.27 -7.91 8.64
C PRO A 214 -24.02 -8.07 7.76
N THR A 215 -23.80 -9.27 7.24
CA THR A 215 -22.65 -9.57 6.36
C THR A 215 -23.14 -10.00 4.99
N LEU A 216 -22.61 -9.36 3.96
CA LEU A 216 -22.68 -9.82 2.58
C LEU A 216 -21.54 -10.80 2.33
N LEU A 217 -21.90 -12.04 2.00
CA LEU A 217 -20.95 -13.14 1.86
C LEU A 217 -20.54 -13.33 0.39
N LEU A 218 -19.23 -13.50 0.17
CA LEU A 218 -18.63 -13.78 -1.13
C LEU A 218 -18.02 -15.19 -1.11
N ASP A 219 -18.30 -15.96 -2.17
CA ASP A 219 -17.72 -17.29 -2.37
C ASP A 219 -16.37 -17.16 -3.10
N ASP A 220 -15.34 -16.76 -2.34
CA ASP A 220 -14.00 -16.54 -2.84
C ASP A 220 -12.98 -16.83 -1.73
N PRO A 221 -12.07 -17.80 -1.90
CA PRO A 221 -11.11 -18.20 -0.88
C PRO A 221 -10.13 -17.08 -0.50
N PHE A 222 -9.90 -16.11 -1.39
CA PHE A 222 -9.03 -14.96 -1.18
C PHE A 222 -9.74 -13.81 -0.43
N VAL A 223 -11.04 -13.93 -0.16
CA VAL A 223 -11.75 -13.00 0.71
C VAL A 223 -11.48 -13.37 2.17
N SER A 224 -11.28 -12.37 3.02
CA SER A 224 -11.07 -12.59 4.45
C SER A 224 -12.42 -12.85 5.13
N PRO A 225 -12.47 -13.58 6.26
CA PRO A 225 -13.72 -13.74 7.02
C PRO A 225 -14.46 -12.43 7.27
N VAL A 226 -13.71 -11.36 7.58
CA VAL A 226 -14.17 -9.97 7.53
C VAL A 226 -13.18 -9.21 6.66
N HIS A 227 -13.57 -8.88 5.43
CA HIS A 227 -12.66 -8.28 4.45
C HIS A 227 -12.89 -6.79 4.27
N ALA A 228 -14.12 -6.32 4.32
CA ALA A 228 -14.41 -4.91 4.27
C ALA A 228 -15.62 -4.55 5.12
N GLU A 229 -15.67 -3.30 5.52
CA GLU A 229 -16.80 -2.71 6.24
C GLU A 229 -17.36 -1.55 5.42
N VAL A 230 -18.67 -1.57 5.18
CA VAL A 230 -19.38 -0.48 4.52
C VAL A 230 -20.14 0.31 5.55
N VAL A 231 -19.84 1.61 5.60
CA VAL A 231 -20.44 2.56 6.54
C VAL A 231 -21.12 3.70 5.80
N ALA A 232 -22.18 4.26 6.38
CA ALA A 232 -22.75 5.50 5.90
C ALA A 232 -21.72 6.64 6.07
N GLY A 233 -21.41 7.35 4.99
CA GLY A 233 -20.73 8.64 5.06
C GLY A 233 -21.72 9.80 4.95
N ARG A 234 -21.22 11.02 5.11
CA ARG A 234 -22.05 12.25 5.08
C ARG A 234 -22.81 12.46 3.77
N SER A 235 -22.23 12.04 2.64
CA SER A 235 -22.78 12.27 1.30
C SER A 235 -22.82 11.03 0.40
N ALA A 236 -22.16 9.95 0.82
CA ALA A 236 -22.05 8.70 0.08
C ALA A 236 -21.65 7.59 1.07
N TRP A 237 -21.95 6.35 0.74
CA TRP A 237 -21.41 5.21 1.48
C TRP A 237 -19.90 5.14 1.30
N ARG A 238 -19.23 4.56 2.29
CA ARG A 238 -17.79 4.41 2.32
C ARG A 238 -17.47 2.97 2.64
N ILE A 239 -16.57 2.37 1.87
CA ILE A 239 -16.04 1.04 2.13
C ILE A 239 -14.63 1.19 2.71
N VAL A 240 -14.33 0.38 3.73
CA VAL A 240 -13.06 0.39 4.46
C VAL A 240 -12.47 -1.02 4.43
N ASN A 241 -11.20 -1.14 4.06
CA ASN A 241 -10.51 -2.41 4.07
C ASN A 241 -10.31 -2.91 5.52
N ARG A 242 -10.63 -4.18 5.75
CA ARG A 242 -10.35 -4.94 6.98
C ARG A 242 -9.59 -6.23 6.68
N GLY A 243 -9.45 -6.58 5.40
CA GLY A 243 -8.94 -7.87 4.94
C GLY A 243 -7.49 -7.83 4.48
N LEU A 244 -6.91 -9.02 4.41
CA LEU A 244 -5.50 -9.26 4.07
C LEU A 244 -5.19 -8.86 2.62
N ASN A 245 -5.99 -9.33 1.66
CA ASN A 245 -5.73 -9.12 0.23
C ASN A 245 -6.06 -7.70 -0.26
N GLY A 246 -6.51 -6.84 0.66
CA GLY A 246 -6.75 -5.43 0.40
C GLY A 246 -8.01 -5.14 -0.38
N LEU A 247 -8.40 -3.86 -0.33
CA LEU A 247 -9.44 -3.29 -1.17
C LEU A 247 -8.78 -2.60 -2.36
N TRP A 248 -9.19 -2.96 -3.57
CA TRP A 248 -8.70 -2.35 -4.80
C TRP A 248 -9.82 -1.62 -5.50
N VAL A 249 -9.52 -0.48 -6.14
CA VAL A 249 -10.49 0.36 -6.86
C VAL A 249 -9.96 0.62 -8.26
N ARG A 250 -10.80 0.45 -9.27
CA ARG A 250 -10.44 0.80 -10.65
C ARG A 250 -10.30 2.32 -10.77
N ILE A 251 -9.26 2.78 -11.44
CA ILE A 251 -9.09 4.20 -11.74
C ILE A 251 -9.91 4.57 -12.99
N GLU A 252 -10.61 5.69 -12.93
CA GLU A 252 -11.34 6.27 -14.07
C GLU A 252 -10.71 7.56 -14.59
N ALA A 253 -9.76 8.09 -13.84
CA ALA A 253 -8.97 9.27 -14.17
C ALA A 253 -7.54 9.06 -13.67
N PRO A 254 -6.55 9.79 -14.21
CA PRO A 254 -5.18 9.71 -13.72
C PRO A 254 -5.08 9.93 -12.21
N VAL A 255 -4.35 9.04 -11.53
CA VAL A 255 -4.16 9.07 -10.08
C VAL A 255 -2.74 9.47 -9.73
N ARG A 256 -2.61 10.46 -8.86
CA ARG A 256 -1.32 10.92 -8.33
C ARG A 256 -0.84 9.98 -7.22
N LEU A 257 0.39 9.51 -7.35
CA LEU A 257 1.10 8.62 -6.44
C LEU A 257 2.30 9.37 -5.85
N ASP A 258 2.07 10.01 -4.70
CA ASP A 258 3.09 10.80 -3.99
C ASP A 258 3.85 10.02 -2.91
N ALA A 259 3.38 8.81 -2.61
CA ALA A 259 3.95 7.92 -1.61
C ALA A 259 4.01 6.50 -2.18
N VAL A 260 4.57 5.57 -1.39
CA VAL A 260 4.56 4.15 -1.72
C VAL A 260 3.12 3.70 -1.99
N ALA A 261 2.87 3.17 -3.18
CA ALA A 261 1.53 2.80 -3.62
C ALA A 261 1.54 1.48 -4.38
N GLN A 262 0.47 0.71 -4.21
CA GLN A 262 0.25 -0.53 -4.94
C GLN A 262 -0.81 -0.32 -6.01
N PHE A 263 -0.54 -0.82 -7.21
CA PHE A 263 -1.48 -0.83 -8.31
C PHE A 263 -1.41 -2.15 -9.08
N GLN A 264 -2.44 -2.45 -9.84
CA GLN A 264 -2.59 -3.67 -10.62
C GLN A 264 -2.99 -3.30 -12.04
N CYS A 265 -2.35 -3.97 -13.00
CA CYS A 265 -2.65 -3.89 -14.43
C CYS A 265 -2.75 -5.33 -14.94
N GLY A 266 -3.87 -5.71 -15.57
CA GLY A 266 -4.14 -7.13 -15.83
C GLY A 266 -4.23 -7.93 -14.53
N ASP A 267 -3.50 -9.03 -14.43
CA ASP A 267 -3.31 -9.79 -13.19
C ASP A 267 -2.03 -9.39 -12.44
N GLN A 268 -1.10 -8.72 -13.12
CA GLN A 268 0.14 -8.27 -12.52
C GLN A 268 -0.05 -7.18 -11.47
N ARG A 269 0.56 -7.39 -10.30
CA ARG A 269 0.69 -6.38 -9.23
C ARG A 269 2.01 -5.63 -9.28
N PHE A 270 1.95 -4.35 -8.94
CA PHE A 270 3.07 -3.44 -8.91
C PHE A 270 3.10 -2.65 -7.61
N VAL A 271 4.30 -2.28 -7.19
CA VAL A 271 4.53 -1.32 -6.11
C VAL A 271 5.40 -0.20 -6.65
N LEU A 272 4.89 1.02 -6.60
CA LEU A 272 5.68 2.21 -6.89
C LEU A 272 6.23 2.75 -5.57
N GLU A 273 7.54 2.91 -5.48
CA GLU A 273 8.25 3.55 -4.38
C GLU A 273 8.89 4.85 -4.89
N PRO A 274 8.24 6.02 -4.68
CA PRO A 274 8.87 7.31 -4.93
C PRO A 274 10.09 7.48 -4.02
N LEU A 275 11.25 7.75 -4.60
CA LEU A 275 12.47 8.03 -3.86
C LEU A 275 12.47 9.51 -3.48
N THR A 276 12.28 9.83 -2.21
CA THR A 276 12.45 11.20 -1.73
C THR A 276 13.90 11.62 -1.90
N ALA A 277 14.13 12.84 -2.38
CA ALA A 277 15.42 13.47 -2.14
C ALA A 277 15.44 13.79 -0.65
N ASP A 278 16.31 13.13 0.12
CA ASP A 278 16.56 13.54 1.50
C ASP A 278 16.91 15.03 1.46
N SER A 279 16.03 15.84 2.05
CA SER A 279 16.15 17.30 2.15
C SER A 279 17.23 17.69 3.15
#